data_AF-A0AAN4SZT0-F1
#
_entry.id   AF-A0AAN4SZT0-F1
#
_cell.length_a   1.000
_cell.length_b   1.000
_cell.length_c   1.000
_cell.angle_alpha   90.00
_cell.angle_beta   90.00
_cell.angle_gamma   90.00
#
_symmetry.space_group_name_H-M   'P 1'
#
loop_
_entity.id
_entity.type
_entity.pdbx_description
1 polymer ?
#
loop_
_entity_poly.entity_id
_entity_poly.type
_entity_poly.pdbx_seq_one_letter_code
_entity_poly.pdbx_strand_id
1 'polypeptide(L)'
;MALVDKAQGNPLTQRIRGVRQVISDGNGVLLPEIRIRENFRLKPSQYAIFINGIKADEADIPADKLMALPSSETYGEIDGVLGNDPAYGMPVTWIQPAQKAKALNMGYQVIDSASVIATHVNKIVRSYIPDLFNYDDITQLHNRLSSMAPRLAEDLSAALNYSQLLKVYRTLLTEGVSLRDIVTIATVLVASSAVTKDHILLAADVRLALRRSITHPFVRKQELTVYTLNNELENLLTNVVNQAQQGGKVMLDSVPVDPNMLNQFQSTMPQVKEQMKAAGKDPVLLVPPQLRPLLARYARLFAPGLHVLSYNEVPDELELKIMGALS
;
A
#
# COMPACT_ATOMS: atom_id res chain seq x y z
N MET A 1 29.27 -12.60 1.03
CA MET A 1 29.57 -12.77 -0.41
C MET A 1 28.84 -13.94 -1.09
N ALA A 2 28.02 -14.74 -0.39
CA ALA A 2 27.31 -15.88 -0.99
C ALA A 2 25.95 -15.56 -1.65
N LEU A 3 25.30 -14.45 -1.31
CA LEU A 3 23.90 -14.17 -1.71
C LEU A 3 23.72 -13.79 -3.19
N VAL A 4 24.78 -13.28 -3.84
CA VAL A 4 24.79 -12.78 -5.23
C VAL A 4 25.72 -13.63 -6.11
N ASP A 5 26.36 -14.66 -5.55
CA ASP A 5 27.29 -15.52 -6.27
C ASP A 5 26.56 -16.39 -7.29
N LYS A 6 27.04 -16.36 -8.55
CA LYS A 6 26.52 -17.16 -9.66
C LYS A 6 26.76 -18.65 -9.44
N ALA A 7 27.82 -19.04 -8.71
CA ALA A 7 28.14 -20.44 -8.44
C ALA A 7 27.13 -21.12 -7.49
N GLN A 8 26.43 -20.35 -6.65
CA GLN A 8 25.40 -20.84 -5.72
C GLN A 8 23.96 -20.63 -6.21
N GLY A 9 23.78 -20.36 -7.52
CA GLY A 9 22.45 -20.19 -8.12
C GLY A 9 21.80 -18.81 -7.92
N ASN A 10 22.52 -17.85 -7.33
CA ASN A 10 22.11 -16.47 -7.10
C ASN A 10 20.71 -16.34 -6.44
N PRO A 11 20.55 -16.86 -5.21
CA PRO A 11 19.26 -16.95 -4.54
C PRO A 11 18.59 -15.59 -4.36
N LEU A 12 19.36 -14.53 -4.08
CA LEU A 12 18.80 -13.18 -3.94
C LEU A 12 18.20 -12.68 -5.25
N THR A 13 18.87 -12.85 -6.39
CA THR A 13 18.33 -12.41 -7.68
C THR A 13 17.02 -13.12 -8.02
N GLN A 14 16.91 -14.42 -7.73
CA GLN A 14 15.67 -15.16 -7.94
C GLN A 14 14.53 -14.63 -7.06
N ARG A 15 14.80 -14.40 -5.76
CA ARG A 15 13.82 -13.83 -4.82
C ARG A 15 13.36 -12.44 -5.26
N ILE A 16 14.29 -11.58 -5.66
CA ILE A 16 13.98 -10.21 -6.12
C ILE A 16 13.15 -10.20 -7.42
N ARG A 17 13.43 -11.11 -8.37
CA ARG A 17 12.58 -11.30 -9.55
C ARG A 17 11.17 -11.73 -9.16
N GLY A 18 11.04 -12.66 -8.22
CA GLY A 18 9.75 -13.09 -7.67
C GLY A 18 8.98 -11.95 -7.01
N VAL A 19 9.65 -11.13 -6.20
CA VAL A 19 9.07 -9.91 -5.60
C VAL A 19 8.54 -8.97 -6.67
N ARG A 20 9.34 -8.66 -7.69
CA ARG A 20 8.91 -7.80 -8.80
C ARG A 20 7.66 -8.35 -9.48
N GLN A 21 7.62 -9.66 -9.77
CA GLN A 21 6.48 -10.31 -10.42
C GLN A 21 5.22 -10.19 -9.56
N VAL A 22 5.30 -10.56 -8.27
CA VAL A 22 4.17 -10.51 -7.34
C VAL A 22 3.62 -9.10 -7.18
N ILE A 23 4.48 -8.09 -7.06
CA ILE A 23 4.03 -6.70 -6.96
C ILE A 23 3.38 -6.25 -8.28
N SER A 24 3.98 -6.62 -9.42
CA SER A 24 3.46 -6.23 -10.74
C SER A 24 2.08 -6.82 -10.98
N ASP A 25 1.91 -8.12 -10.72
CA ASP A 25 0.65 -8.84 -10.92
C ASP A 25 -0.44 -8.36 -9.95
N GLY A 26 -0.08 -8.09 -8.69
CA GLY A 26 -1.01 -7.61 -7.68
C GLY A 26 -1.56 -6.21 -7.98
N ASN A 27 -0.73 -5.32 -8.53
CA ASN A 27 -1.11 -3.93 -8.81
C ASN A 27 -1.52 -3.69 -10.27
N GLY A 28 -1.32 -4.66 -11.16
CA GLY A 28 -1.60 -4.53 -12.58
C GLY A 28 -0.67 -3.56 -13.31
N VAL A 29 0.52 -3.31 -12.78
CA VAL A 29 1.54 -2.37 -13.29
C VAL A 29 2.84 -3.13 -13.53
N LEU A 30 3.53 -2.90 -14.66
CA LEU A 30 4.84 -3.51 -14.87
C LEU A 30 5.92 -2.67 -14.17
N LEU A 31 6.53 -3.21 -13.12
CA LEU A 31 7.63 -2.50 -12.46
C LEU A 31 8.93 -2.53 -13.30
N PRO A 32 9.80 -1.51 -13.18
CA PRO A 32 11.14 -1.56 -13.77
C PRO A 32 11.97 -2.73 -13.19
N GLU A 33 13.06 -3.08 -13.87
CA GLU A 33 13.99 -4.10 -13.38
C GLU A 33 14.66 -3.64 -12.06
N ILE A 34 14.65 -4.52 -11.05
CA ILE A 34 15.35 -4.28 -9.78
C ILE A 34 16.80 -4.77 -9.94
N ARG A 35 17.73 -3.83 -10.09
CA ARG A 35 19.15 -4.12 -10.30
C ARG A 35 19.88 -4.28 -8.96
N ILE A 36 20.59 -5.39 -8.80
CA ILE A 36 21.46 -5.66 -7.65
C ILE A 36 22.89 -5.27 -8.04
N ARG A 37 23.55 -4.47 -7.20
CA ARG A 37 24.93 -4.01 -7.41
C ARG A 37 25.72 -4.12 -6.11
N GLU A 38 27.00 -4.44 -6.23
CA GLU A 38 27.93 -4.34 -5.12
C GLU A 38 28.26 -2.86 -4.86
N ASN A 39 28.41 -2.51 -3.58
CA ASN A 39 28.78 -1.18 -3.15
C ASN A 39 29.82 -1.28 -2.04
N PHE A 40 31.10 -1.10 -2.40
CA PHE A 40 32.24 -1.22 -1.49
C PHE A 40 32.31 -0.12 -0.41
N ARG A 41 31.39 0.86 -0.42
CA ARG A 41 31.26 1.85 0.65
C ARG A 41 30.38 1.39 1.80
N LEU A 42 29.61 0.31 1.62
CA LEU A 42 28.79 -0.29 2.67
C LEU A 42 29.61 -1.27 3.51
N LYS A 43 29.20 -1.49 4.77
CA LYS A 43 29.80 -2.55 5.60
C LYS A 43 29.52 -3.93 4.97
N PRO A 44 30.34 -4.96 5.25
CA PRO A 44 30.12 -6.30 4.70
C PRO A 44 28.75 -6.93 5.03
N SER A 45 28.15 -6.57 6.16
CA SER A 45 26.83 -7.03 6.61
C SER A 45 25.67 -6.15 6.12
N GLN A 46 25.93 -5.07 5.41
CA GLN A 46 24.94 -4.04 5.14
C GLN A 46 24.45 -4.09 3.68
N TYR A 47 23.17 -3.80 3.48
CA TYR A 47 22.60 -3.51 2.17
C TYR A 47 21.78 -2.22 2.22
N ALA A 48 21.58 -1.61 1.06
CA ALA A 48 20.77 -0.41 0.91
C ALA A 48 19.88 -0.53 -0.32
N ILE A 49 18.66 -0.01 -0.21
CA ILE A 49 17.66 0.03 -1.28
C ILE A 49 17.62 1.47 -1.81
N PHE A 50 17.74 1.61 -3.13
CA PHE A 50 17.70 2.91 -3.80
C PHE A 50 16.50 2.98 -4.75
N ILE A 51 15.75 4.07 -4.68
CA ILE A 51 14.65 4.41 -5.60
C ILE A 51 15.04 5.70 -6.32
N ASN A 52 15.02 5.68 -7.66
CA ASN A 52 15.44 6.83 -8.49
C ASN A 52 16.82 7.42 -8.12
N GLY A 53 17.75 6.54 -7.68
CA GLY A 53 19.11 6.94 -7.26
C GLY A 53 19.22 7.50 -5.84
N ILE A 54 18.11 7.68 -5.13
CA ILE A 54 18.06 8.16 -3.75
C ILE A 54 17.93 6.95 -2.81
N LYS A 55 18.69 6.95 -1.71
CA LYS A 55 18.62 5.89 -0.69
C LYS A 55 17.25 5.95 -0.02
N ALA A 56 16.44 4.91 -0.24
CA ALA A 56 15.11 4.78 0.32
C ALA A 56 15.15 4.13 1.71
N ASP A 57 15.97 3.09 1.88
CA ASP A 57 16.18 2.42 3.17
C ASP A 57 17.51 1.65 3.19
N GLU A 58 17.97 1.26 4.36
CA GLU A 58 19.15 0.40 4.56
C GLU A 58 19.03 -0.48 5.80
N ALA A 59 19.71 -1.62 5.81
CA ALA A 59 19.71 -2.50 6.97
C ALA A 59 20.98 -3.36 7.05
N ASP A 60 21.27 -3.83 8.25
CA ASP A 60 22.30 -4.82 8.54
C ASP A 60 21.69 -6.22 8.63
N ILE A 61 22.30 -7.18 7.93
CA ILE A 61 21.99 -8.60 8.00
C ILE A 61 23.28 -9.34 8.32
N PRO A 62 23.37 -10.01 9.49
CA PRO A 62 24.52 -10.84 9.82
C PRO A 62 24.78 -11.89 8.73
N ALA A 63 26.03 -11.93 8.26
CA ALA A 63 26.45 -12.93 7.27
C ALA A 63 26.28 -14.34 7.84
N ASP A 64 25.92 -15.28 6.96
CA ASP A 64 25.87 -16.72 7.23
C ASP A 64 24.95 -17.14 8.39
N LYS A 65 23.97 -16.29 8.74
CA LYS A 65 22.93 -16.57 9.74
C LYS A 65 21.54 -16.71 9.12
N LEU A 66 20.61 -17.22 9.92
CA LEU A 66 19.17 -17.24 9.62
C LEU A 66 18.43 -16.36 10.61
N MET A 67 17.35 -15.73 10.17
CA MET A 67 16.46 -14.95 11.03
C MET A 67 15.42 -15.87 11.65
N ALA A 68 15.38 -15.97 12.98
CA ALA A 68 14.31 -16.61 13.71
C ALA A 68 13.31 -15.55 14.20
N LEU A 69 12.11 -15.58 13.62
CA LEU A 69 11.00 -14.70 13.95
C LEU A 69 10.03 -15.43 14.90
N PRO A 70 9.74 -14.88 16.10
CA PRO A 70 8.73 -15.44 16.99
C PRO A 70 7.35 -15.48 16.33
N SER A 71 6.57 -16.51 16.67
CA SER A 71 5.16 -16.69 16.29
C SER A 71 4.29 -16.87 17.54
N SER A 72 2.97 -16.94 17.36
CA SER A 72 2.04 -17.25 18.47
C SER A 72 2.27 -18.62 19.13
N GLU A 73 2.96 -19.52 18.44
CA GLU A 73 3.26 -20.88 18.89
C GLU A 73 4.67 -21.00 19.49
N THR A 74 5.43 -19.90 19.53
CA THR A 74 6.80 -19.91 20.03
C THR A 74 6.84 -20.17 21.53
N TYR A 75 7.72 -21.08 21.96
CA TYR A 75 7.99 -21.33 23.37
C TYR A 75 9.49 -21.29 23.68
N GLY A 76 9.84 -20.65 24.80
CA GLY A 76 11.23 -20.43 25.21
C GLY A 76 11.97 -19.43 24.34
N GLU A 77 13.25 -19.24 24.64
CA GLU A 77 14.16 -18.37 23.89
C GLU A 77 15.25 -19.20 23.22
N ILE A 78 15.68 -18.79 22.03
CA ILE A 78 16.78 -19.42 21.30
C ILE A 78 18.05 -18.58 21.38
N ASP A 79 19.19 -19.24 21.59
CA ASP A 79 20.49 -18.56 21.61
C ASP A 79 20.82 -17.99 20.24
N GLY A 80 21.18 -16.71 20.18
CA GLY A 80 21.60 -16.04 18.96
C GLY A 80 21.88 -14.56 19.17
N VAL A 81 22.07 -13.84 18.06
CA VAL A 81 22.26 -12.38 18.10
C VAL A 81 20.90 -11.71 18.00
N LEU A 82 20.52 -10.97 19.02
CA LEU A 82 19.28 -10.19 19.02
C LEU A 82 19.34 -9.08 17.97
N GLY A 83 18.22 -8.80 17.33
CA GLY A 83 18.07 -7.72 16.36
C GLY A 83 16.62 -7.46 16.02
N ASN A 84 16.38 -6.70 14.96
CA ASN A 84 15.04 -6.43 14.44
C ASN A 84 14.95 -6.84 12.97
N ASP A 85 13.79 -7.35 12.57
CA ASP A 85 13.46 -7.57 11.17
C ASP A 85 13.47 -6.21 10.43
N PRO A 86 14.20 -6.08 9.31
CA PRO A 86 14.35 -4.80 8.63
C PRO A 86 13.08 -4.35 7.92
N ALA A 87 12.14 -5.25 7.61
CA ALA A 87 10.89 -4.87 6.96
C ALA A 87 9.90 -4.28 7.97
N TYR A 88 9.68 -4.87 9.13
CA TYR A 88 8.58 -4.53 10.02
C TYR A 88 9.04 -4.05 11.40
N GLY A 89 10.34 -4.09 11.68
CA GLY A 89 10.91 -3.69 12.97
C GLY A 89 10.56 -4.63 14.12
N MET A 90 10.16 -5.87 13.82
CA MET A 90 9.80 -6.86 14.84
C MET A 90 11.08 -7.42 15.49
N PRO A 91 11.08 -7.69 16.81
CA PRO A 91 12.19 -8.37 17.46
C PRO A 91 12.45 -9.75 16.85
N VAL A 92 13.70 -10.02 16.51
CA VAL A 92 14.15 -11.30 15.93
C VAL A 92 15.45 -11.77 16.57
N THR A 93 15.74 -13.06 16.40
CA THR A 93 17.03 -13.63 16.80
C THR A 93 17.75 -14.21 15.59
N TRP A 94 18.99 -13.76 15.37
CA TRP A 94 19.86 -14.27 14.32
C TRP A 94 20.63 -15.49 14.80
N ILE A 95 20.24 -16.64 14.26
CA ILE A 95 20.73 -17.96 14.66
C ILE A 95 21.70 -18.55 13.64
N GLN A 96 22.55 -19.46 14.10
CA GLN A 96 23.38 -20.25 13.19
C GLN A 96 22.52 -21.26 12.40
N PRO A 97 22.88 -21.61 11.15
CA PRO A 97 22.13 -22.59 10.36
C PRO A 97 21.93 -23.94 11.07
N ALA A 98 22.91 -24.37 11.89
CA ALA A 98 22.82 -25.59 12.69
C ALA A 98 21.69 -25.57 13.73
N GLN A 99 21.26 -24.39 14.19
CA GLN A 99 20.18 -24.22 15.16
C GLN A 99 18.79 -24.21 14.50
N LYS A 100 18.69 -24.28 13.17
CA LYS A 100 17.42 -24.21 12.43
C LYS A 100 16.40 -25.23 12.92
N ALA A 101 16.79 -26.51 13.07
CA ALA A 101 15.88 -27.56 13.50
C ALA A 101 15.36 -27.30 14.93
N LYS A 102 16.23 -26.84 15.84
CA LYS A 102 15.85 -26.44 17.20
C LYS A 102 14.85 -25.29 17.18
N ALA A 103 15.11 -24.24 16.40
CA ALA A 103 14.24 -23.07 16.28
C ALA A 103 12.84 -23.44 15.77
N LEU A 104 12.77 -24.26 14.73
CA LEU A 104 11.50 -24.74 14.17
C LEU A 104 10.71 -25.57 15.20
N ASN A 105 11.39 -26.46 15.93
CA ASN A 105 10.76 -27.26 17.00
C ASN A 105 10.26 -26.39 18.18
N MET A 106 10.84 -25.20 18.36
CA MET A 106 10.42 -24.20 19.34
C MET A 106 9.32 -23.26 18.81
N GLY A 107 8.80 -23.48 17.61
CA GLY A 107 7.72 -22.68 17.03
C GLY A 107 8.16 -21.36 16.38
N TYR A 108 9.47 -21.15 16.15
CA TYR A 108 9.95 -19.99 15.40
C TYR A 108 9.76 -20.18 13.89
N GLN A 109 9.47 -19.09 13.18
CA GLN A 109 9.63 -19.04 11.73
C GLN A 109 11.10 -18.75 11.40
N VAL A 110 11.76 -19.63 10.64
CA VAL A 110 13.18 -19.46 10.27
C VAL A 110 13.31 -19.05 8.80
N ILE A 111 13.91 -17.90 8.57
CA ILE A 111 13.97 -17.24 7.26
C ILE A 111 15.44 -17.03 6.87
N ASP A 112 15.78 -17.33 5.62
CA ASP A 112 17.12 -17.10 5.08
C ASP A 112 17.36 -15.63 4.72
N SER A 113 18.62 -15.19 4.74
CA SER A 113 18.99 -13.79 4.47
C SER A 113 18.50 -13.25 3.12
N ALA A 114 18.45 -14.07 2.06
CA ALA A 114 17.95 -13.62 0.77
C ALA A 114 16.44 -13.32 0.85
N SER A 115 15.68 -14.15 1.56
CA SER A 115 14.25 -13.95 1.82
C SER A 115 13.98 -12.76 2.74
N VAL A 116 14.85 -12.48 3.73
CA VAL A 116 14.77 -11.26 4.56
C VAL A 116 14.93 -10.01 3.69
N ILE A 117 15.99 -9.94 2.87
CA ILE A 117 16.22 -8.81 1.95
C ILE A 117 15.04 -8.66 0.99
N ALA A 118 14.55 -9.76 0.42
CA ALA A 118 13.44 -9.74 -0.52
C ALA A 118 12.14 -9.23 0.12
N THR A 119 11.88 -9.59 1.38
CA THR A 119 10.73 -9.08 2.14
C THR A 119 10.84 -7.58 2.38
N HIS A 120 12.04 -7.10 2.74
CA HIS A 120 12.29 -5.68 2.89
C HIS A 120 12.12 -4.93 1.55
N VAL A 121 12.71 -5.43 0.46
CA VAL A 121 12.52 -4.85 -0.88
C VAL A 121 11.05 -4.83 -1.28
N ASN A 122 10.29 -5.89 -1.01
CA ASN A 122 8.86 -5.92 -1.29
C ASN A 122 8.11 -4.80 -0.55
N LYS A 123 8.39 -4.60 0.73
CA LYS A 123 7.79 -3.51 1.52
C LYS A 123 8.12 -2.14 0.92
N ILE A 124 9.40 -1.86 0.67
CA ILE A 124 9.83 -0.56 0.13
C ILE A 124 9.25 -0.33 -1.25
N VAL A 125 9.38 -1.28 -2.17
CA VAL A 125 8.85 -1.10 -3.54
C VAL A 125 7.35 -0.85 -3.52
N ARG A 126 6.59 -1.52 -2.64
CA ARG A 126 5.14 -1.29 -2.49
C ARG A 126 4.79 0.13 -2.05
N SER A 127 5.58 0.73 -1.15
CA SER A 127 5.33 2.12 -0.73
C SER A 127 5.68 3.15 -1.81
N TYR A 128 6.52 2.78 -2.77
CA TYR A 128 6.98 3.66 -3.86
C TYR A 128 6.30 3.39 -5.21
N ILE A 129 5.32 2.48 -5.32
CA ILE A 129 4.62 2.19 -6.59
C ILE A 129 4.09 3.46 -7.28
N PRO A 130 3.44 4.42 -6.59
CA PRO A 130 2.93 5.63 -7.23
C PRO A 130 4.05 6.46 -7.88
N ASP A 131 5.22 6.51 -7.27
CA ASP A 131 6.39 7.25 -7.76
C ASP A 131 7.14 6.50 -8.88
N LEU A 132 7.08 5.16 -8.84
CA LEU A 132 7.65 4.30 -9.87
C LEU A 132 6.78 4.24 -11.14
N PHE A 133 5.49 4.55 -11.03
CA PHE A 133 4.56 4.60 -12.16
C PHE A 133 4.74 5.88 -12.97
N ASN A 134 5.13 5.78 -14.23
CA ASN A 134 5.56 6.88 -15.10
C ASN A 134 4.75 6.95 -16.41
N TYR A 135 5.08 7.94 -17.25
CA TYR A 135 4.41 8.15 -18.55
C TYR A 135 4.44 6.92 -19.45
N ASP A 136 5.56 6.19 -19.50
CA ASP A 136 5.71 5.00 -20.36
C ASP A 136 4.82 3.83 -19.90
N ASP A 137 4.46 3.77 -18.62
CA ASP A 137 3.59 2.73 -18.08
C ASP A 137 2.14 2.89 -18.56
N ILE A 138 1.74 4.12 -18.91
CA ILE A 138 0.44 4.40 -19.53
C ILE A 138 0.35 3.72 -20.89
N THR A 139 1.42 3.79 -21.70
CA THR A 139 1.49 3.10 -23.00
C THR A 139 1.29 1.60 -22.83
N GLN A 140 1.90 1.01 -21.81
CA GLN A 140 1.77 -0.42 -21.53
C GLN A 140 0.35 -0.79 -21.10
N LEU A 141 -0.26 0.00 -20.21
CA LEU A 141 -1.67 -0.18 -19.81
C LEU A 141 -2.61 -0.01 -20.99
N HIS A 142 -2.36 0.98 -21.84
CA HIS A 142 -3.14 1.22 -23.06
C HIS A 142 -3.03 0.04 -24.02
N ASN A 143 -1.83 -0.47 -24.28
CA ASN A 143 -1.63 -1.65 -25.13
C ASN A 143 -2.37 -2.89 -24.60
N ARG A 144 -2.37 -3.09 -23.26
CA ARG A 144 -3.14 -4.17 -22.63
C ARG A 144 -4.65 -3.94 -22.78
N LEU A 145 -5.13 -2.71 -22.64
CA LEU A 145 -6.53 -2.38 -22.88
C LEU A 145 -6.91 -2.61 -24.34
N SER A 146 -6.08 -2.17 -25.29
CA SER A 146 -6.31 -2.32 -26.73
C SER A 146 -6.38 -3.78 -27.17
N SER A 147 -5.63 -4.69 -26.54
CA SER A 147 -5.74 -6.12 -26.84
C SER A 147 -7.01 -6.78 -26.30
N MET A 148 -7.59 -6.23 -25.23
CA MET A 148 -8.79 -6.78 -24.58
C MET A 148 -10.09 -6.12 -25.09
N ALA A 149 -10.06 -4.81 -25.31
CA ALA A 149 -11.20 -3.98 -25.69
C ALA A 149 -10.74 -2.81 -26.60
N PRO A 150 -10.45 -3.07 -27.90
CA PRO A 150 -9.86 -2.08 -28.81
C PRO A 150 -10.66 -0.78 -28.90
N ARG A 151 -11.98 -0.88 -29.03
CA ARG A 151 -12.85 0.29 -29.15
C ARG A 151 -12.83 1.17 -27.89
N LEU A 152 -12.85 0.53 -26.72
CA LEU A 152 -12.76 1.24 -25.44
C LEU A 152 -11.41 1.94 -25.28
N ALA A 153 -10.32 1.34 -25.79
CA ALA A 153 -9.02 1.97 -25.79
C ALA A 153 -8.99 3.23 -26.65
N GLU A 154 -9.58 3.21 -27.85
CA GLU A 154 -9.75 4.39 -28.71
C GLU A 154 -10.55 5.48 -28.00
N ASP A 155 -11.70 5.12 -27.43
CA ASP A 155 -12.59 6.06 -26.72
C ASP A 155 -11.87 6.69 -25.51
N LEU A 156 -11.09 5.89 -24.75
CA LEU A 156 -10.29 6.40 -23.63
C LEU A 156 -9.22 7.38 -24.08
N SER A 157 -8.51 7.07 -25.16
CA SER A 157 -7.48 7.96 -25.74
C SER A 157 -8.06 9.28 -26.25
N ALA A 158 -9.28 9.26 -26.79
CA ALA A 158 -10.00 10.48 -27.17
C ALA A 158 -10.48 11.28 -25.94
N ALA A 159 -10.80 10.59 -24.85
CA ALA A 159 -11.38 11.18 -23.65
C ALA A 159 -10.35 11.81 -22.71
N LEU A 160 -9.17 11.21 -22.53
CA LEU A 160 -8.14 11.62 -21.57
C LEU A 160 -6.73 11.54 -22.17
N ASN A 161 -5.94 12.59 -21.95
CA ASN A 161 -4.54 12.57 -22.33
C ASN A 161 -3.66 11.85 -21.28
N TYR A 162 -2.41 11.55 -21.66
CA TYR A 162 -1.47 10.83 -20.80
C TYR A 162 -1.21 11.53 -19.46
N SER A 163 -1.16 12.87 -19.42
CA SER A 163 -0.96 13.59 -18.15
C SER A 163 -2.13 13.39 -17.19
N GLN A 164 -3.36 13.40 -17.71
CA GLN A 164 -4.57 13.15 -16.91
C GLN A 164 -4.61 11.71 -16.42
N LEU A 165 -4.35 10.74 -17.30
CA LEU A 165 -4.28 9.32 -16.94
C LEU A 165 -3.20 9.07 -15.88
N LEU A 166 -2.02 9.68 -16.01
CA LEU A 166 -0.94 9.56 -15.02
C LEU A 166 -1.43 9.97 -13.62
N LYS A 167 -2.09 11.13 -13.51
CA LYS A 167 -2.59 11.64 -12.23
C LYS A 167 -3.65 10.73 -11.64
N VAL A 168 -4.59 10.25 -12.45
CA VAL A 168 -5.64 9.31 -11.99
C VAL A 168 -5.03 8.01 -11.50
N TYR A 169 -4.18 7.37 -12.31
CA TYR A 169 -3.56 6.09 -11.96
C TYR A 169 -2.66 6.20 -10.73
N ARG A 170 -1.86 7.28 -10.61
CA ARG A 170 -1.08 7.54 -9.38
C ARG A 170 -1.98 7.75 -8.17
N THR A 171 -3.12 8.42 -8.32
CA THR A 171 -4.09 8.61 -7.21
C THR A 171 -4.61 7.26 -6.74
N LEU A 172 -5.01 6.38 -7.66
CA LEU A 172 -5.46 5.02 -7.35
C LEU A 172 -4.36 4.19 -6.66
N LEU A 173 -3.15 4.20 -7.21
CA LEU A 173 -2.00 3.46 -6.66
C LEU A 173 -1.57 3.98 -5.28
N THR A 174 -1.64 5.29 -5.03
CA THR A 174 -1.34 5.91 -3.73
C THR A 174 -2.26 5.37 -2.63
N GLU A 175 -3.45 4.91 -3.03
CA GLU A 175 -4.45 4.35 -2.13
C GLU A 175 -4.51 2.82 -2.16
N GLY A 176 -3.52 2.19 -2.82
CA GLY A 176 -3.44 0.72 -2.93
C GLY A 176 -4.50 0.10 -3.85
N VAL A 177 -5.14 0.89 -4.72
CA VAL A 177 -6.13 0.39 -5.67
C VAL A 177 -5.41 -0.17 -6.90
N SER A 178 -5.62 -1.47 -7.16
CA SER A 178 -5.01 -2.19 -8.28
C SER A 178 -5.54 -1.70 -9.63
N LEU A 179 -4.64 -1.56 -10.61
CA LEU A 179 -4.95 -1.24 -12.00
C LEU A 179 -5.16 -2.49 -12.88
N ARG A 180 -5.28 -3.67 -12.27
CA ARG A 180 -5.40 -4.95 -12.99
C ARG A 180 -6.66 -5.02 -13.84
N ASP A 181 -7.80 -4.57 -13.31
CA ASP A 181 -9.07 -4.51 -14.03
C ASP A 181 -9.16 -3.24 -14.90
N ILE A 182 -8.28 -3.16 -15.90
CA ILE A 182 -8.15 -1.97 -16.75
C ILE A 182 -9.40 -1.71 -17.59
N VAL A 183 -10.19 -2.74 -17.90
CA VAL A 183 -11.42 -2.59 -18.68
C VAL A 183 -12.45 -1.83 -17.85
N THR A 184 -12.74 -2.25 -16.62
CA THR A 184 -13.67 -1.54 -15.72
C THR A 184 -13.19 -0.11 -15.47
N ILE A 185 -11.90 0.07 -15.20
CA ILE A 185 -11.30 1.40 -14.99
C ILE A 185 -11.52 2.28 -16.21
N ALA A 186 -11.19 1.81 -17.41
CA ALA A 186 -11.33 2.58 -18.64
C ALA A 186 -12.79 2.94 -18.96
N THR A 187 -13.73 2.00 -18.78
CA THR A 187 -15.17 2.24 -18.99
C THR A 187 -15.67 3.39 -18.13
N VAL A 188 -15.31 3.39 -16.84
CA VAL A 188 -15.70 4.43 -15.90
C VAL A 188 -15.04 5.76 -16.27
N LEU A 189 -13.75 5.75 -16.60
CA LEU A 189 -13.03 6.97 -16.97
C LEU A 189 -13.61 7.62 -18.23
N VAL A 190 -13.97 6.85 -19.26
CA VAL A 190 -14.62 7.40 -20.47
C VAL A 190 -15.91 8.13 -20.08
N ALA A 191 -16.80 7.48 -19.31
CA ALA A 191 -18.06 8.07 -18.89
C ALA A 191 -17.88 9.29 -17.98
N SER A 192 -17.11 9.16 -16.91
CA SER A 192 -16.90 10.23 -15.92
C SER A 192 -16.14 11.43 -16.51
N SER A 193 -15.27 11.19 -17.49
CA SER A 193 -14.50 12.27 -18.11
C SER A 193 -15.34 13.24 -18.95
N ALA A 194 -16.57 12.87 -19.31
CA ALA A 194 -17.54 13.77 -19.93
C ALA A 194 -18.07 14.82 -18.94
N VAL A 195 -18.03 14.51 -17.64
CA VAL A 195 -18.51 15.39 -16.56
C VAL A 195 -17.36 16.21 -15.96
N THR A 196 -16.21 15.58 -15.72
CA THR A 196 -15.06 16.24 -15.06
C THR A 196 -13.72 15.72 -15.57
N LYS A 197 -12.68 16.58 -15.54
CA LYS A 197 -11.28 16.19 -15.79
C LYS A 197 -10.43 16.21 -14.52
N ASP A 198 -11.05 16.40 -13.36
CA ASP A 198 -10.39 16.33 -12.07
C ASP A 198 -10.02 14.88 -11.72
N HIS A 199 -8.73 14.63 -11.48
CA HIS A 199 -8.25 13.26 -11.28
C HIS A 199 -8.69 12.63 -9.97
N ILE A 200 -9.00 13.42 -8.93
CA ILE A 200 -9.49 12.91 -7.64
C ILE A 200 -10.93 12.43 -7.80
N LEU A 201 -11.76 13.21 -8.52
CA LEU A 201 -13.14 12.82 -8.81
C LEU A 201 -13.19 11.59 -9.73
N LEU A 202 -12.38 11.58 -10.80
CA LEU A 202 -12.24 10.41 -11.67
C LEU A 202 -11.78 9.17 -10.90
N ALA A 203 -10.82 9.32 -9.98
CA ALA A 203 -10.39 8.21 -9.12
C ALA A 203 -11.50 7.74 -8.17
N ALA A 204 -12.31 8.65 -7.63
CA ALA A 204 -13.44 8.29 -6.76
C ALA A 204 -14.50 7.45 -7.51
N ASP A 205 -14.83 7.82 -8.75
CA ASP A 205 -15.76 7.05 -9.59
C ASP A 205 -15.19 5.66 -9.92
N VAL A 206 -13.91 5.58 -10.25
CA VAL A 206 -13.22 4.30 -10.48
C VAL A 206 -13.24 3.44 -9.20
N ARG A 207 -13.00 4.03 -8.03
CA ARG A 207 -13.06 3.32 -6.75
C ARG A 207 -14.46 2.76 -6.48
N LEU A 208 -15.51 3.53 -6.78
CA LEU A 208 -16.90 3.06 -6.67
C LEU A 208 -17.19 1.84 -7.55
N ALA A 209 -16.68 1.83 -8.79
CA ALA A 209 -16.81 0.68 -9.68
C ALA A 209 -16.01 -0.54 -9.21
N LEU A 210 -14.86 -0.31 -8.58
CA LEU A 210 -13.99 -1.34 -8.01
C LEU A 210 -14.33 -1.69 -6.55
N ARG A 211 -15.47 -1.24 -6.03
CA ARG A 211 -15.83 -1.34 -4.59
C ARG A 211 -15.69 -2.73 -3.99
N ARG A 212 -16.07 -3.78 -4.74
CA ARG A 212 -15.93 -5.18 -4.32
C ARG A 212 -14.47 -5.57 -4.12
N SER A 213 -13.60 -5.19 -5.05
CA SER A 213 -12.16 -5.47 -4.99
C SER A 213 -11.49 -4.73 -3.83
N ILE A 214 -11.90 -3.47 -3.61
CA ILE A 214 -11.34 -2.61 -2.56
C ILE A 214 -11.75 -3.09 -1.17
N THR A 215 -13.00 -3.52 -0.98
CA THR A 215 -13.51 -3.96 0.33
C THR A 215 -13.14 -5.39 0.68
N HIS A 216 -13.02 -6.27 -0.31
CA HIS A 216 -12.79 -7.71 -0.11
C HIS A 216 -11.67 -8.05 0.91
N PRO A 217 -10.49 -7.39 0.92
CA PRO A 217 -9.43 -7.69 1.89
C PRO A 217 -9.85 -7.51 3.36
N PHE A 218 -10.85 -6.66 3.63
CA PHE A 218 -11.27 -6.28 4.98
C PHE A 218 -12.51 -7.04 5.47
N VAL A 219 -13.18 -7.77 4.57
CA VAL A 219 -14.42 -8.50 4.87
C VAL A 219 -14.10 -9.86 5.47
N ARG A 220 -14.83 -10.24 6.53
CA ARG A 220 -14.79 -11.59 7.13
C ARG A 220 -16.21 -12.06 7.36
N LYS A 221 -16.58 -13.23 6.82
CA LYS A 221 -17.93 -13.81 6.95
C LYS A 221 -19.06 -12.84 6.54
N GLN A 222 -18.89 -12.12 5.43
CA GLN A 222 -19.79 -11.06 4.93
C GLN A 222 -19.96 -9.84 5.85
N GLU A 223 -19.16 -9.74 6.92
CA GLU A 223 -19.15 -8.61 7.83
C GLU A 223 -17.94 -7.69 7.53
N LEU A 224 -18.18 -6.39 7.48
CA LEU A 224 -17.16 -5.35 7.40
C LEU A 224 -17.18 -4.54 8.70
N THR A 225 -16.12 -4.69 9.51
CA THR A 225 -15.96 -3.98 10.76
C THR A 225 -15.20 -2.66 10.54
N VAL A 226 -15.75 -1.53 10.98
CA VAL A 226 -15.22 -0.19 10.69
C VAL A 226 -15.28 0.76 11.90
N TYR A 227 -14.49 1.83 11.84
CA TYR A 227 -14.76 3.07 12.58
C TYR A 227 -15.46 4.07 11.66
N THR A 228 -16.28 4.95 12.22
CA THR A 228 -16.90 6.07 11.48
C THR A 228 -16.40 7.41 12.02
N LEU A 229 -16.90 8.53 11.49
CA LEU A 229 -16.80 9.83 12.16
C LEU A 229 -17.95 9.98 13.16
N ASN A 230 -17.76 10.78 14.21
CA ASN A 230 -18.90 11.25 14.99
C ASN A 230 -19.65 12.35 14.20
N ASN A 231 -20.92 12.58 14.54
CA ASN A 231 -21.78 13.52 13.79
C ASN A 231 -21.24 14.95 13.80
N GLU A 232 -20.63 15.38 14.90
CA GLU A 232 -20.10 16.75 15.04
C GLU A 232 -18.92 16.99 14.10
N LEU A 233 -17.93 16.09 14.09
CA LEU A 233 -16.77 16.15 13.22
C LEU A 233 -17.17 16.01 11.75
N GLU A 234 -18.09 15.10 11.44
CA GLU A 234 -18.58 14.91 10.07
C GLU A 234 -19.21 16.18 9.50
N ASN A 235 -20.08 16.84 10.29
CA ASN A 235 -20.72 18.10 9.90
C ASN A 235 -19.70 19.24 9.77
N LEU A 236 -18.77 19.35 10.72
CA LEU A 236 -17.71 20.35 10.70
C LEU A 236 -16.86 20.23 9.42
N LEU A 237 -16.34 19.03 9.15
CA LEU A 237 -15.52 18.77 7.96
C LEU A 237 -16.30 18.98 6.66
N THR A 238 -17.56 18.54 6.62
CA THR A 238 -18.43 18.77 5.47
C THR A 238 -18.59 20.26 5.18
N ASN A 239 -18.81 21.07 6.21
CA ASN A 239 -18.93 22.52 6.06
C ASN A 239 -17.63 23.14 5.55
N VAL A 240 -16.47 22.71 6.06
CA VAL A 240 -15.15 23.17 5.60
C VAL A 240 -14.93 22.84 4.12
N VAL A 241 -15.22 21.61 3.70
CA VAL A 241 -15.08 21.19 2.30
C VAL A 241 -16.04 21.97 1.40
N ASN A 242 -17.31 22.13 1.80
CA ASN A 242 -18.30 22.86 1.03
C ASN A 242 -17.92 24.34 0.86
N GLN A 243 -17.46 24.99 1.92
CA GLN A 243 -17.00 26.39 1.86
C GLN A 243 -15.78 26.54 0.94
N ALA A 244 -14.82 25.62 1.03
CA ALA A 244 -13.64 25.64 0.15
C ALA A 244 -14.03 25.49 -1.33
N GLN A 245 -15.01 24.64 -1.65
CA GLN A 245 -15.52 24.47 -3.02
C GLN A 245 -16.30 25.69 -3.52
N GLN A 246 -16.99 26.43 -2.64
CA GLN A 246 -17.65 27.69 -3.01
C GLN A 246 -16.65 28.81 -3.29
N GLY A 247 -15.51 28.82 -2.59
CA GLY A 247 -14.44 29.81 -2.76
C GLY A 247 -13.60 29.63 -4.04
N GLY A 248 -13.80 28.54 -4.80
CA GLY A 248 -13.12 28.28 -6.07
C GLY A 248 -12.79 26.81 -6.27
N LYS A 249 -11.98 26.52 -7.29
CA LYS A 249 -11.50 25.15 -7.54
C LYS A 249 -10.43 24.77 -6.52
N VAL A 250 -10.85 24.16 -5.42
CA VAL A 250 -9.97 23.51 -4.44
C VAL A 250 -10.02 22.01 -4.65
N MET A 251 -8.86 21.34 -4.65
CA MET A 251 -8.82 19.89 -4.74
C MET A 251 -9.26 19.27 -3.41
N LEU A 252 -10.15 18.28 -3.45
CA LEU A 252 -10.76 17.69 -2.25
C LEU A 252 -9.74 17.15 -1.25
N ASP A 253 -8.61 16.65 -1.72
CA ASP A 253 -7.54 16.13 -0.87
C ASP A 253 -6.69 17.24 -0.25
N SER A 254 -6.80 18.50 -0.68
CA SER A 254 -5.97 19.64 -0.26
C SER A 254 -6.74 20.79 0.37
N VAL A 255 -8.00 20.56 0.72
CA VAL A 255 -8.79 21.48 1.53
C VAL A 255 -8.02 21.86 2.81
N PRO A 256 -7.83 23.16 3.10
CA PRO A 256 -7.19 23.61 4.33
C PRO A 256 -7.99 23.17 5.55
N VAL A 257 -7.31 22.58 6.53
CA VAL A 257 -7.89 22.15 7.80
C VAL A 257 -7.22 22.93 8.92
N ASP A 258 -8.00 23.33 9.93
CA ASP A 258 -7.52 24.07 11.09
C ASP A 258 -6.41 23.30 11.84
N PRO A 259 -5.36 23.96 12.34
CA PRO A 259 -4.28 23.29 13.08
C PRO A 259 -4.75 22.46 14.28
N ASN A 260 -5.79 22.88 14.99
CA ASN A 260 -6.29 22.12 16.14
C ASN A 260 -6.92 20.79 15.69
N MET A 261 -7.66 20.79 14.59
CA MET A 261 -8.20 19.56 13.99
C MET A 261 -7.08 18.65 13.49
N LEU A 262 -6.00 19.21 12.92
CA LEU A 262 -4.83 18.41 12.51
C LEU A 262 -4.16 17.74 13.70
N ASN A 263 -3.98 18.46 14.80
CA ASN A 263 -3.44 17.89 16.05
C ASN A 263 -4.35 16.79 16.59
N GLN A 264 -5.66 16.97 16.48
CA GLN A 264 -6.64 15.95 16.87
C GLN A 264 -6.48 14.70 16.01
N PHE A 265 -6.45 14.81 14.67
CA PHE A 265 -6.23 13.65 13.78
C PHE A 265 -4.90 12.92 14.05
N GLN A 266 -3.84 13.67 14.36
CA GLN A 266 -2.55 13.09 14.74
C GLN A 266 -2.65 12.23 15.99
N SER A 267 -3.52 12.60 16.94
CA SER A 267 -3.74 11.83 18.17
C SER A 267 -4.75 10.69 18.00
N THR A 268 -5.84 10.89 17.25
CA THR A 268 -6.98 9.97 17.23
C THR A 268 -6.90 8.90 16.14
N MET A 269 -6.36 9.20 14.95
CA MET A 269 -6.24 8.20 13.89
C MET A 269 -5.32 7.01 14.25
N PRO A 270 -4.17 7.21 14.92
CA PRO A 270 -3.35 6.09 15.40
C PRO A 270 -4.08 5.22 16.43
N GLN A 271 -4.85 5.84 17.34
CA GLN A 271 -5.63 5.12 18.34
C GLN A 271 -6.68 4.22 17.69
N VAL A 272 -7.41 4.72 16.68
CA VAL A 272 -8.36 3.90 15.90
C VAL A 272 -7.67 2.68 15.30
N LYS A 273 -6.52 2.90 14.65
CA LYS A 273 -5.73 1.82 14.06
C LYS A 273 -5.29 0.79 15.10
N GLU A 274 -4.81 1.22 16.27
CA GLU A 274 -4.37 0.33 17.34
C GLU A 274 -5.52 -0.45 17.97
N GLN A 275 -6.66 0.19 18.22
CA GLN A 275 -7.86 -0.44 18.78
C GLN A 275 -8.41 -1.54 17.85
N MET A 276 -8.48 -1.27 16.54
CA MET A 276 -8.92 -2.29 15.57
C MET A 276 -7.93 -3.46 15.49
N LYS A 277 -6.62 -3.18 15.48
CA LYS A 277 -5.60 -4.23 15.49
C LYS A 277 -5.64 -5.08 16.76
N ALA A 278 -5.83 -4.47 17.92
CA ALA A 278 -5.97 -5.16 19.20
C ALA A 278 -7.20 -6.10 19.22
N ALA A 279 -8.26 -5.73 18.49
CA ALA A 279 -9.44 -6.56 18.29
C ALA A 279 -9.28 -7.63 17.17
N GLY A 280 -8.09 -7.75 16.57
CA GLY A 280 -7.85 -8.68 15.46
C GLY A 280 -8.56 -8.31 14.16
N LYS A 281 -8.87 -7.02 13.97
CA LYS A 281 -9.56 -6.47 12.80
C LYS A 281 -8.61 -5.62 11.95
N ASP A 282 -8.88 -5.57 10.65
CA ASP A 282 -8.16 -4.69 9.73
C ASP A 282 -8.57 -3.22 9.98
N PRO A 283 -7.63 -2.26 10.11
CA PRO A 283 -7.95 -0.86 10.36
C PRO A 283 -8.66 -0.17 9.19
N VAL A 284 -9.95 0.12 9.35
CA VAL A 284 -10.80 0.77 8.34
C VAL A 284 -11.59 1.92 8.96
N LEU A 285 -11.44 3.11 8.40
CA LEU A 285 -12.24 4.29 8.69
C LEU A 285 -13.23 4.53 7.53
N LEU A 286 -14.51 4.54 7.83
CA LEU A 286 -15.61 4.73 6.89
C LEU A 286 -16.16 6.15 7.01
N VAL A 287 -16.23 6.87 5.89
CA VAL A 287 -16.52 8.31 5.86
C VAL A 287 -17.41 8.70 4.68
N PRO A 288 -18.03 9.91 4.67
CA PRO A 288 -18.74 10.41 3.51
C PRO A 288 -17.86 10.53 2.25
N PRO A 289 -18.41 10.33 1.05
CA PRO A 289 -17.64 10.36 -0.21
C PRO A 289 -16.79 11.63 -0.40
N GLN A 290 -17.35 12.80 -0.06
CA GLN A 290 -16.68 14.09 -0.19
C GLN A 290 -15.50 14.31 0.77
N LEU A 291 -15.51 13.63 1.93
CA LEU A 291 -14.46 13.73 2.95
C LEU A 291 -13.34 12.72 2.74
N ARG A 292 -13.62 11.64 1.99
CA ARG A 292 -12.71 10.50 1.81
C ARG A 292 -11.33 10.91 1.27
N PRO A 293 -11.17 11.74 0.22
CA PRO A 293 -9.82 12.12 -0.27
C PRO A 293 -8.98 12.84 0.79
N LEU A 294 -9.60 13.77 1.52
CA LEU A 294 -8.96 14.54 2.59
C LEU A 294 -8.51 13.63 3.73
N LEU A 295 -9.43 12.81 4.24
CA LEU A 295 -9.15 11.93 5.37
C LEU A 295 -8.18 10.80 4.99
N ALA A 296 -8.23 10.29 3.75
CA ALA A 296 -7.27 9.31 3.25
C ALA A 296 -5.84 9.88 3.23
N ARG A 297 -5.67 11.16 2.86
CA ARG A 297 -4.37 11.82 2.92
C ARG A 297 -3.83 11.87 4.35
N TYR A 298 -4.64 12.32 5.30
CA TYR A 298 -4.21 12.43 6.70
C TYR A 298 -4.00 11.06 7.35
N ALA A 299 -4.84 10.07 7.05
CA ALA A 299 -4.64 8.70 7.51
C ALA A 299 -3.30 8.14 7.04
N ARG A 300 -2.89 8.38 5.78
CA ARG A 300 -1.56 7.97 5.28
C ARG A 300 -0.42 8.67 6.02
N LEU A 301 -0.58 9.94 6.37
CA LEU A 301 0.45 10.73 7.06
C LEU A 301 0.59 10.36 8.54
N PHE A 302 -0.54 10.23 9.25
CA PHE A 302 -0.56 10.11 10.71
C PHE A 302 -0.71 8.67 11.20
N ALA A 303 -1.41 7.83 10.44
CA ALA A 303 -1.67 6.44 10.80
C ALA A 303 -1.42 5.47 9.63
N PRO A 304 -0.17 5.30 9.15
CA PRO A 304 0.14 4.37 8.07
C PRO A 304 -0.45 2.97 8.32
N GLY A 305 -1.24 2.48 7.35
CA GLY A 305 -2.00 1.23 7.46
C GLY A 305 -3.46 1.39 7.93
N LEU A 306 -3.93 2.61 8.22
CA LEU A 306 -5.35 2.92 8.35
C LEU A 306 -5.96 3.17 6.96
N HIS A 307 -6.88 2.30 6.55
CA HIS A 307 -7.55 2.43 5.25
C HIS A 307 -8.79 3.30 5.39
N VAL A 308 -9.01 4.22 4.44
CA VAL A 308 -10.17 5.11 4.44
C VAL A 308 -11.08 4.75 3.27
N LEU A 309 -12.30 4.33 3.58
CA LEU A 309 -13.34 3.96 2.63
C LEU A 309 -14.48 4.98 2.64
N SER A 310 -15.11 5.16 1.48
CA SER A 310 -16.35 5.91 1.36
C SER A 310 -17.56 5.01 1.68
N TYR A 311 -18.64 5.57 2.21
CA TYR A 311 -19.93 4.86 2.33
C TYR A 311 -20.36 4.19 1.01
N ASN A 312 -20.14 4.86 -0.13
CA ASN A 312 -20.50 4.32 -1.45
C ASN A 312 -19.62 3.13 -1.89
N GLU A 313 -18.46 2.94 -1.26
CA GLU A 313 -17.54 1.85 -1.57
C GLU A 313 -17.89 0.57 -0.82
N VAL A 314 -18.90 0.57 0.05
CA VAL A 314 -19.38 -0.64 0.74
C VAL A 314 -20.50 -1.26 -0.09
N PRO A 315 -20.34 -2.50 -0.61
CA PRO A 315 -21.44 -3.23 -1.24
C PRO A 315 -22.63 -3.43 -0.29
N ASP A 316 -23.85 -3.26 -0.79
CA ASP A 316 -25.09 -3.34 -0.01
C ASP A 316 -25.32 -4.71 0.65
N GLU A 317 -24.72 -5.77 0.11
CA GLU A 317 -24.79 -7.12 0.66
C GLU A 317 -23.94 -7.36 1.92
N LEU A 318 -23.10 -6.41 2.32
CA LEU A 318 -22.24 -6.56 3.50
C LEU A 318 -22.93 -6.06 4.77
N GLU A 319 -22.77 -6.81 5.85
CA GLU A 319 -23.16 -6.35 7.18
C GLU A 319 -22.09 -5.38 7.72
N LEU A 320 -22.50 -4.15 8.02
CA LEU A 320 -21.62 -3.14 8.62
C LEU A 320 -21.64 -3.22 10.14
N LYS A 321 -20.46 -3.44 10.74
CA LYS A 321 -20.28 -3.39 12.19
C LYS A 321 -19.42 -2.21 12.60
N ILE A 322 -20.03 -1.25 13.29
CA ILE A 322 -19.34 -0.06 13.78
C ILE A 322 -18.71 -0.38 15.14
N MET A 323 -17.39 -0.29 15.24
CA MET A 323 -16.65 -0.46 16.50
C MET A 323 -16.58 0.82 17.33
N GLY A 324 -16.60 1.97 16.67
CA GLY A 324 -16.47 3.25 17.32
C GLY A 324 -16.51 4.39 16.32
N ALA A 325 -16.40 5.61 16.85
CA ALA A 325 -16.37 6.83 16.06
C ALA A 325 -15.12 7.63 16.38
N LEU A 326 -14.50 8.18 15.35
CA LEU A 326 -13.46 9.19 15.43
C LEU A 326 -14.11 10.50 15.87
N SER A 327 -13.67 11.04 17.00
CA SER A 327 -14.11 12.32 17.55
C SER A 327 -13.09 13.41 17.33
#